data_AF-A0A7X2SSJ6-F1
#
_entry.id   AF-A0A7X2SSJ6-F1
#
_cell.length_a   1.000
_cell.length_b   1.000
_cell.length_c   1.000
_cell.angle_alpha   90.00
_cell.angle_beta   90.00
_cell.angle_gamma   90.00
#
_symmetry.space_group_name_H-M   'P 1'
#
loop_
_entity.id
_entity.type
_entity.pdbx_description
1 polymer ?
#
loop_
_entity_poly.entity_id
_entity_poly.type
_entity_poly.pdbx_seq_one_letter_code
_entity_poly.pdbx_strand_id
1 'polypeptide(L)' 'KQLLLTHISARYVGKMVKVLEKEAKKVFPNTKVVKDFDTFNIPFPERKDDEQ' A
#
# COMPACT_ATOMS: atom_id res chain seq x y z
N LYS A 1 -1.61 4.46 -8.69
CA LYS A 1 -1.05 3.12 -8.36
C LYS A 1 -0.65 3.11 -6.87
N GLN A 2 -0.82 1.99 -6.15
CA GLN A 2 -0.62 1.88 -4.69
C GLN A 2 0.12 0.57 -4.35
N LEU A 3 1.00 0.58 -3.34
CA LEU A 3 1.72 -0.59 -2.82
C LEU A 3 1.13 -1.00 -1.46
N LEU A 4 0.73 -2.27 -1.35
CA LEU A 4 0.16 -2.86 -0.14
C LEU A 4 1.14 -3.90 0.42
N LEU A 5 1.73 -3.63 1.58
CA LEU A 5 2.64 -4.56 2.26
C LEU A 5 1.84 -5.51 3.14
N THR A 6 2.00 -6.81 2.89
CA THR A 6 1.33 -7.90 3.60
C THR A 6 2.35 -8.93 4.09
N HIS A 7 1.88 -10.03 4.71
CA HIS A 7 2.71 -11.12 5.19
C HIS A 7 3.83 -10.63 6.13
N ILE A 8 3.43 -9.81 7.11
CA ILE A 8 4.34 -9.19 8.06
C ILE A 8 4.72 -10.20 9.15
N SER A 9 6.03 -10.39 9.36
CA SER A 9 6.53 -11.24 10.44
C SER A 9 6.10 -10.70 11.82
N ALA A 10 5.69 -11.60 12.72
CA ALA A 10 5.28 -11.27 14.08
C ALA A 10 6.37 -10.57 14.92
N ARG A 11 7.64 -10.58 14.45
CA ARG A 11 8.73 -9.79 15.06
C ARG A 11 8.51 -8.28 14.92
N TYR A 12 7.75 -7.86 13.91
CA TYR A 12 7.45 -6.46 13.63
C TYR A 12 5.99 -6.17 13.98
N VAL A 13 5.74 -5.85 15.26
CA VAL A 13 4.41 -5.51 15.78
C VAL A 13 4.38 -4.10 16.38
N GLY A 14 3.18 -3.56 16.56
CA GLY A 14 2.96 -2.25 17.20
C GLY A 14 3.65 -1.10 16.45
N LYS A 15 4.60 -0.43 17.10
CA LYS A 15 5.30 0.73 16.52
C LYS A 15 6.21 0.35 15.35
N MET A 16 6.74 -0.88 15.33
CA MET A 16 7.67 -1.34 14.29
C MET A 16 7.01 -1.44 12.91
N VAL A 17 5.73 -1.80 12.87
CA VAL A 17 4.93 -1.82 11.62
C VAL A 17 4.89 -0.45 10.96
N LYS A 18 4.78 0.62 11.76
CA LYS A 18 4.75 2.00 11.25
C LYS A 18 6.12 2.42 10.71
N VAL A 19 7.21 1.91 11.28
CA VAL A 19 8.57 2.17 10.79
C VAL A 19 8.75 1.49 9.43
N LEU A 20 8.34 0.22 9.32
CA LEU A 20 8.35 -0.53 8.05
C LEU A 20 7.61 0.21 6.94
N GLU A 21 6.39 0.70 7.23
CA GLU A 21 5.62 1.49 6.26
C GLU A 21 6.36 2.77 5.86
N LYS A 22 6.94 3.50 6.83
CA LYS A 22 7.70 4.73 6.58
C LYS A 22 8.93 4.48 5.71
N GLU A 23 9.64 3.38 5.91
CA GLU A 23 10.80 3.01 5.10
C GLU A 23 10.39 2.72 3.67
N ALA A 24 9.33 1.94 3.46
CA ALA A 24 8.82 1.68 2.12
C ALA A 24 8.32 2.96 1.42
N LYS A 25 7.69 3.88 2.16
CA LYS A 25 7.26 5.20 1.64
C LYS A 25 8.41 6.06 1.11
N LYS A 26 9.66 5.85 1.55
CA LYS A 26 10.82 6.59 1.01
C LYS A 26 11.13 6.23 -0.44
N VAL A 27 10.80 4.99 -0.85
CA VAL A 27 11.02 4.49 -2.21
C VAL A 27 9.74 4.55 -3.04
N PHE A 28 8.60 4.23 -2.43
CA PHE A 28 7.28 4.25 -3.06
C PHE A 28 6.29 5.02 -2.17
N PRO A 29 6.06 6.33 -2.40
CA PRO A 29 5.29 7.18 -1.50
C PRO A 29 3.88 6.67 -1.17
N ASN A 30 3.21 6.03 -2.13
CA ASN A 30 1.87 5.48 -1.93
C ASN A 30 1.91 4.02 -1.42
N THR A 31 2.54 3.81 -0.27
CA THR A 31 2.65 2.50 0.39
C THR A 31 1.84 2.45 1.67
N LYS A 32 1.21 1.30 1.96
CA LYS A 32 0.50 1.04 3.21
C LYS A 32 0.77 -0.38 3.69
N VAL A 33 0.98 -0.58 4.99
CA VAL A 33 0.93 -1.92 5.58
C VAL A 33 -0.53 -2.28 5.85
N VAL A 34 -0.98 -3.42 5.32
CA VAL A 34 -2.36 -3.88 5.47
C VAL A 34 -2.55 -4.67 6.75
N LYS A 35 -3.78 -4.64 7.26
CA LYS A 35 -4.23 -5.43 8.40
C LYS A 35 -5.24 -6.47 7.94
N ASP A 36 -5.41 -7.49 8.77
CA ASP A 36 -6.47 -8.47 8.58
C ASP A 36 -7.82 -7.76 8.42
N PHE A 37 -8.58 -8.18 7.41
CA PHE A 37 -9.89 -7.62 7.03
C PHE A 37 -9.88 -6.19 6.46
N ASP A 38 -8.72 -5.63 6.10
CA ASP A 38 -8.69 -4.38 5.34
C ASP A 38 -9.36 -4.57 3.95
N THR A 39 -10.21 -3.61 3.58
CA THR A 39 -10.86 -3.56 2.26
C THR A 39 -10.34 -2.37 1.46
N PHE A 40 -10.04 -2.57 0.19
CA PHE A 40 -9.52 -1.54 -0.72
C PHE A 40 -10.37 -1.45 -1.98
N ASN A 41 -10.77 -0.23 -2.34
CA ASN A 41 -11.41 0.03 -3.63
C ASN A 41 -10.33 0.18 -4.71
N ILE A 42 -10.42 -0.61 -5.78
CA ILE A 42 -9.51 -0.53 -6.92
C ILE A 42 -10.28 0.07 -8.10
N PRO A 43 -10.24 1.40 -8.31
CA PRO A 43 -10.92 2.01 -9.43
C PRO A 43 -10.30 1.55 -10.74
N PHE A 44 -11.14 1.36 -11.76
CA PHE A 44 -10.63 1.20 -13.11
C PHE A 44 -9.92 2.48 -13.55
N PRO A 45 -8.81 2.38 -14.30
CA PRO A 45 -8.25 3.56 -14.92
C PRO A 45 -9.32 4.19 -15.82
N GLU A 46 -9.49 5.52 -15.72
CA GLU A 46 -10.29 6.25 -16.69
C GLU A 46 -9.75 5.90 -18.09
N ARG A 47 -10.62 5.44 -18.99
CA ARG A 47 -10.28 5.41 -20.40
C ARG A 47 -9.98 6.84 -20.77
N LYS A 48 -8.71 7.14 -21.05
CA LYS A 48 -8.40 8.23 -21.94
C LYS A 48 -8.90 7.72 -23.28
N ASP A 49 -10.10 8.14 -23.67
CA ASP A 49 -10.48 8.04 -25.07
C ASP A 49 -9.40 8.86 -25.79
N ASP A 50 -8.49 8.17 -26.46
CA ASP A 50 -7.48 8.79 -27.30
C ASP A 50 -8.27 9.48 -28.43
N GLU A 51 -8.66 10.73 -28.19
CA GLU A 51 -9.24 11.61 -29.20
C GLU A 51 -8.20 11.72 -30.33
N GLN A 52 -8.59 11.14 -31.48
CA GLN A 52 -7.85 11.10 -32.74
C GLN A 52 -7.55 12.48 -33.30
#